data_AF-A0A1V2NPW3-F1
#
_entry.id   AF-A0A1V2NPW3-F1
#
_cell.length_a   1.000
_cell.length_b   1.000
_cell.length_c   1.000
_cell.angle_alpha   90.00
_cell.angle_beta   90.00
_cell.angle_gamma   90.00
#
_symmetry.space_group_name_H-M   'P 1'
#
loop_
_entity.id
_entity.type
_entity.pdbx_description
1 polymer ?
#
loop_
_entity_poly.entity_id
_entity_poly.type
_entity_poly.pdbx_seq_one_letter_code
_entity_poly.pdbx_strand_id
1 'polypeptide(L)'
;MAAPTPRVRGQVLLRDGSQCVSCTTRTSPLEMQHRQRVGMGGDKRRPAPHELATACSTCNRRFERDLQTRALVFGWKVRAWVKDPGLVPLFNAARGQWCLLTSTGGFIPITADAAYARMREVYGPEWDQWAEEIGLLSAATTRGTHE
;
A
#
# COMPACT_ATOMS: atom_id res chain seq x y z
N MET A 1 16.93 5.77 -0.11
CA MET A 1 16.75 4.90 -1.28
C MET A 1 17.01 5.75 -2.50
N ALA A 2 17.78 5.24 -3.46
CA ALA A 2 17.97 5.94 -4.73
C ALA A 2 16.65 6.04 -5.50
N ALA A 3 16.53 7.04 -6.38
CA ALA A 3 15.40 7.14 -7.29
C ALA A 3 15.27 5.87 -8.16
N PRO A 4 14.05 5.42 -8.49
CA PRO A 4 13.86 4.32 -9.41
C PRO A 4 14.46 4.63 -10.79
N THR A 5 14.88 3.59 -11.50
CA THR A 5 15.29 3.74 -12.90
C THR A 5 14.09 4.12 -13.77
N PRO A 6 14.31 4.74 -14.94
CA PRO A 6 13.22 5.01 -15.90
C PRO A 6 12.42 3.75 -16.27
N ARG A 7 13.10 2.60 -16.40
CA ARG A 7 12.46 1.30 -16.66
C ARG A 7 11.52 0.90 -15.53
N VAL A 8 11.99 0.93 -14.28
CA VAL A 8 11.17 0.59 -13.11
C VAL A 8 9.99 1.55 -12.97
N ARG A 9 10.23 2.85 -13.16
CA ARG A 9 9.17 3.86 -13.17
C ARG A 9 8.11 3.57 -14.24
N GLY A 10 8.53 3.24 -15.47
CA GLY A 10 7.64 2.87 -16.57
C GLY A 10 6.80 1.63 -16.25
N GLN A 11 7.40 0.59 -15.65
CA GLN A 11 6.68 -0.61 -15.23
C GLN A 11 5.60 -0.31 -14.17
N VAL A 12 5.96 0.47 -13.15
CA VAL A 12 5.03 0.85 -12.07
C VAL A 12 3.88 1.71 -12.60
N LEU A 13 4.18 2.70 -13.44
CA LEU A 13 3.15 3.54 -14.08
C LEU A 13 2.21 2.70 -14.96
N LEU A 14 2.75 1.79 -15.77
CA LEU A 14 1.95 0.92 -16.63
C LEU A 14 1.05 0.00 -15.79
N ARG A 15 1.61 -0.65 -14.78
CA ARG A 15 0.90 -1.54 -13.85
C ARG A 15 -0.29 -0.84 -13.19
N ASP A 16 -0.05 0.38 -12.70
CA ASP A 16 -1.01 1.17 -11.94
C ASP A 16 -1.97 1.96 -12.83
N GLY A 17 -1.84 1.88 -14.16
CA GLY A 17 -2.74 2.54 -15.13
C GLY A 17 -2.46 4.03 -15.31
N SER A 18 -1.24 4.48 -15.01
CA SER A 18 -0.80 5.88 -15.04
C SER A 18 -1.73 6.80 -14.27
N GLN A 19 -2.12 6.36 -13.07
CA GLN A 19 -2.99 7.10 -12.16
C GLN A 19 -2.65 6.79 -10.70
N CYS A 20 -3.07 7.66 -9.79
CA CYS A 20 -2.89 7.41 -8.37
C CYS A 20 -3.66 6.16 -7.93
N VAL A 21 -2.98 5.22 -7.26
CA VAL A 21 -3.59 3.98 -6.74
C VAL A 21 -4.65 4.22 -5.65
N SER A 22 -4.68 5.43 -5.08
CA SER A 22 -5.57 5.81 -3.98
C SER A 22 -6.76 6.65 -4.42
N CYS A 23 -6.51 7.79 -5.07
CA CYS A 23 -7.57 8.73 -5.45
C CYS A 23 -7.89 8.73 -6.95
N THR A 24 -7.30 7.81 -7.71
CA THR A 24 -7.53 7.58 -9.15
C THR A 24 -7.19 8.74 -10.10
N THR A 25 -6.75 9.90 -9.59
CA THR A 25 -6.40 11.05 -10.42
C THR A 25 -5.26 10.75 -11.41
N ARG A 26 -5.35 11.39 -12.57
CA ARG A 26 -4.35 11.40 -13.66
C ARG A 26 -3.77 12.80 -13.92
N THR A 27 -4.40 13.84 -13.37
CA THR A 27 -4.12 15.24 -13.71
C THR A 27 -3.04 15.86 -12.84
N SER A 28 -2.91 15.39 -11.59
CA SER A 28 -1.83 15.80 -10.70
C SER A 28 -0.52 15.10 -11.06
N PRO A 29 0.65 15.72 -10.79
CA PRO A 29 1.95 15.07 -10.96
C PRO A 29 1.99 13.71 -10.25
N LEU A 30 2.38 12.68 -11.00
CA LEU A 30 2.50 11.31 -10.49
C LEU A 30 3.93 11.03 -10.02
N GLU A 31 4.01 10.60 -8.77
CA GLU A 31 5.23 10.30 -8.03
C GLU A 31 5.31 8.80 -7.76
N MET A 32 6.55 8.32 -7.56
CA MET A 32 6.78 6.94 -7.13
C MET A 32 6.79 6.93 -5.61
N GLN A 33 5.66 6.51 -5.03
CA GLN A 33 5.57 6.33 -3.59
C GLN A 33 6.39 5.11 -3.20
N HIS A 34 7.38 5.32 -2.33
CA HIS A 34 8.09 4.23 -1.68
C HIS A 34 7.18 3.68 -0.58
N ARG A 35 6.65 2.48 -0.79
CA ARG A 35 5.68 1.89 0.14
C ARG A 35 6.32 1.71 1.51
N GLN A 36 7.56 1.26 1.56
CA GLN A 36 8.32 1.14 2.79
C GLN A 36 9.19 2.36 3.06
N ARG A 37 9.13 2.88 4.30
CA ARG A 37 10.06 3.92 4.76
C ARG A 37 11.48 3.38 4.79
N VAL A 38 12.36 4.03 4.06
CA VAL A 38 13.81 3.84 4.20
C VAL A 38 14.36 4.82 5.23
N GLY A 39 15.24 4.36 6.11
CA GLY A 39 15.88 5.21 7.12
C GLY A 39 16.59 6.43 6.52
N MET A 40 16.79 7.46 7.34
CA MET A 40 17.63 8.61 7.00
C MET A 40 19.08 8.13 6.93
N GLY A 41 19.55 7.86 5.72
CA GLY A 41 20.87 7.28 5.47
C GLY A 41 21.11 6.84 4.03
N GLY A 42 20.07 6.91 3.18
CA GLY A 42 20.24 6.73 1.74
C GLY A 42 20.77 5.35 1.40
N ASP A 43 19.96 4.30 1.59
CA ASP A 43 20.30 3.00 1.01
C ASP A 43 20.57 3.19 -0.51
N LYS A 44 21.77 2.80 -0.94
CA LYS A 44 22.25 2.86 -2.33
C LYS A 44 21.47 1.90 -3.22
N ARG A 45 20.76 0.94 -2.63
CA ARG A 45 19.89 0.01 -3.35
C ARG A 45 18.76 0.77 -4.06
N ARG A 46 18.56 0.42 -5.32
CA ARG A 46 17.42 0.91 -6.11
C ARG A 46 16.17 0.12 -5.73
N PRO A 47 15.00 0.77 -5.67
CA PRO A 47 13.74 0.08 -5.41
C PRO A 47 13.43 -0.93 -6.52
N ALA A 48 12.92 -2.09 -6.13
CA ALA A 48 12.21 -3.00 -7.00
C ALA A 48 10.76 -2.51 -7.22
N PRO A 49 10.11 -2.89 -8.33
CA PRO A 49 8.74 -2.48 -8.64
C PRO A 49 7.68 -2.76 -7.55
N HIS A 50 7.79 -3.85 -6.78
CA HIS A 50 6.82 -4.17 -5.71
C HIS A 50 6.94 -3.25 -4.48
N GLU A 51 8.08 -2.56 -4.34
CA GLU A 51 8.33 -1.59 -3.27
C GLU A 51 7.73 -0.22 -3.59
N LEU A 52 7.22 -0.04 -4.82
CA LEU A 52 6.73 1.23 -5.33
C LEU A 52 5.25 1.14 -5.69
N ALA A 53 4.56 2.27 -5.54
CA ALA A 53 3.23 2.50 -6.08
C ALA A 53 3.13 3.89 -6.72
N THR A 54 2.24 4.04 -7.69
CA THR A 54 1.94 5.33 -8.31
C THR A 54 1.03 6.15 -7.41
N ALA A 55 1.48 7.31 -6.96
CA ALA A 55 0.68 8.24 -6.17
C ALA A 55 0.72 9.64 -6.78
N CYS A 56 -0.38 10.41 -6.71
CA CYS A 56 -0.26 11.83 -6.99
C CYS A 56 0.47 12.54 -5.83
N SER A 57 1.10 13.68 -6.11
CA SER A 57 1.84 14.46 -5.09
C SER A 57 1.01 14.77 -3.83
N THR A 58 -0.29 15.02 -3.98
CA THR A 58 -1.20 15.25 -2.84
C THR A 58 -1.35 14.02 -1.97
N CYS A 59 -1.71 12.87 -2.53
CA CYS A 59 -1.87 11.62 -1.79
C CYS A 59 -0.53 11.18 -1.19
N ASN A 60 0.55 11.29 -1.97
CA ASN A 60 1.89 10.91 -1.54
C ASN A 60 2.29 11.65 -0.24
N ARG A 61 2.10 12.96 -0.21
CA ARG A 61 2.34 13.78 1.00
C ARG A 61 1.41 13.41 2.16
N ARG A 62 0.13 13.13 1.90
CA ARG A 62 -0.84 12.80 2.94
C ARG A 62 -0.62 11.42 3.54
N PHE A 63 -0.08 10.45 2.79
CA PHE A 63 0.31 9.14 3.34
C PHE A 63 1.38 9.24 4.43
N GLU A 64 2.20 10.30 4.39
CA GLU A 64 3.19 10.62 5.41
C GLU A 64 2.65 11.53 6.53
N ARG A 65 1.36 11.89 6.48
CA ARG A 65 0.69 12.76 7.46
C ARG A 65 -0.65 12.18 7.90
N ASP A 66 -1.75 12.79 7.48
CA ASP A 66 -3.11 12.56 7.97
C ASP A 66 -3.78 11.30 7.40
N LEU A 67 -3.29 10.77 6.28
CA LEU A 67 -3.77 9.52 5.69
C LEU A 67 -2.88 8.32 6.01
N GLN A 68 -2.03 8.42 7.03
CA GLN A 68 -1.06 7.35 7.33
C GLN A 68 -1.74 6.03 7.68
N THR A 69 -2.71 6.01 8.61
CA THR A 69 -3.47 4.79 8.97
C THR A 69 -4.13 4.19 7.75
N ARG A 70 -4.84 5.02 6.97
CA ARG A 70 -5.49 4.59 5.72
C ARG A 70 -4.51 4.00 4.72
N ALA A 71 -3.33 4.60 4.58
CA ALA A 71 -2.30 4.11 3.67
C ALA A 71 -1.70 2.77 4.11
N LEU A 72 -1.59 2.52 5.42
CA LEU A 72 -1.19 1.21 5.97
C LEU A 72 -2.27 0.15 5.70
N VAL A 73 -3.53 0.46 5.97
CA VAL A 73 -4.65 -0.47 5.79
C VAL A 73 -4.77 -0.92 4.33
N PHE A 74 -4.65 0.00 3.37
CA PHE A 74 -4.71 -0.30 1.94
C PHE A 74 -3.37 -0.69 1.30
N GLY A 75 -2.30 -0.80 2.11
CA GLY A 75 -0.97 -1.19 1.66
C GLY A 75 -0.28 -0.23 0.70
N TRP A 76 -0.75 1.02 0.61
CA TRP A 76 -0.04 2.11 -0.08
C TRP A 76 1.23 2.53 0.67
N LYS A 77 1.25 2.25 1.98
CA LYS A 77 2.39 2.38 2.87
C LYS A 77 2.60 1.05 3.61
N VAL A 78 3.84 0.78 3.95
CA VAL A 78 4.33 -0.43 4.61
C VAL A 78 5.26 0.00 5.75
N ARG A 79 5.08 -0.62 6.93
CA ARG A 79 5.95 -0.37 8.09
C ARG A 79 7.40 -0.73 7.78
N ALA A 80 8.34 0.00 8.38
CA ALA A 80 9.78 -0.16 8.13
C ALA A 80 10.33 -1.54 8.56
N TRP A 81 9.70 -2.21 9.52
CA TRP A 81 10.14 -3.52 10.02
C TRP A 81 9.71 -4.70 9.13
N VAL A 82 8.81 -4.49 8.17
CA VAL A 82 8.35 -5.55 7.25
C VAL A 82 9.47 -5.88 6.26
N LYS A 83 10.03 -7.08 6.30
CA LYS A 83 11.22 -7.41 5.49
C LYS A 83 10.98 -7.36 3.97
N ASP A 84 9.78 -7.74 3.52
CA ASP A 84 9.41 -7.77 2.11
C ASP A 84 8.07 -7.05 1.86
N PRO A 85 8.08 -5.85 1.26
CA PRO A 85 6.87 -5.11 0.89
C PRO A 85 5.98 -5.84 -0.14
N GLY A 86 6.52 -6.82 -0.88
CA GLY A 86 5.77 -7.66 -1.82
C GLY A 86 4.77 -8.59 -1.14
N LEU A 87 4.95 -8.88 0.15
CA LEU A 87 4.01 -9.68 0.94
C LEU A 87 2.76 -8.89 1.34
N VAL A 88 2.85 -7.56 1.38
CA VAL A 88 1.74 -6.68 1.77
C VAL A 88 0.85 -6.42 0.55
N PRO A 89 -0.44 -6.84 0.59
CA PRO A 89 -1.39 -6.52 -0.46
C PRO A 89 -1.52 -5.02 -0.68
N LEU A 90 -1.80 -4.59 -1.91
CA LEU A 90 -2.14 -3.22 -2.24
C LEU A 90 -3.57 -3.19 -2.79
N PHE A 91 -4.38 -2.26 -2.31
CA PHE A 91 -5.67 -1.97 -2.94
C PHE A 91 -5.49 -0.90 -4.02
N ASN A 92 -5.86 -1.22 -5.27
CA ASN A 92 -5.85 -0.25 -6.35
C ASN A 92 -7.27 0.29 -6.57
N ALA A 93 -7.51 1.53 -6.14
CA ALA A 93 -8.82 2.16 -6.20
C ALA A 93 -9.35 2.34 -7.63
N ALA A 94 -8.46 2.50 -8.63
CA ALA A 94 -8.87 2.59 -10.03
C ALA A 94 -9.48 1.29 -10.55
N ARG A 95 -9.04 0.16 -9.99
CA ARG A 95 -9.50 -1.19 -10.35
C ARG A 95 -10.56 -1.73 -9.39
N GLY A 96 -10.75 -1.07 -8.24
CA GLY A 96 -11.60 -1.58 -7.16
C GLY A 96 -11.12 -2.94 -6.61
N GLN A 97 -9.82 -3.21 -6.64
CA GLN A 97 -9.30 -4.56 -6.45
C GLN A 97 -8.03 -4.61 -5.60
N TRP A 98 -7.91 -5.66 -4.78
CA TRP A 98 -6.68 -6.03 -4.10
C TRP A 98 -5.73 -6.78 -5.03
N CYS A 99 -4.43 -6.57 -4.83
CA CYS A 99 -3.40 -7.29 -5.54
C CYS A 99 -2.10 -7.43 -4.74
N LEU A 100 -1.30 -8.43 -5.09
CA LEU A 100 0.10 -8.54 -4.67
C LEU A 100 0.99 -8.01 -5.79
N LEU A 101 1.93 -7.14 -5.44
CA LEU A 101 2.84 -6.56 -6.43
C LEU A 101 4.05 -7.48 -6.60
N THR A 102 4.47 -7.69 -7.84
CA THR A 102 5.61 -8.57 -8.13
C THR A 102 6.90 -7.77 -8.35
N SER A 103 8.05 -8.40 -8.07
CA SER A 103 9.37 -7.83 -8.39
C SER A 103 9.60 -7.59 -9.88
N THR A 104 8.84 -8.26 -10.75
CA THR A 104 8.90 -8.08 -12.21
C THR A 104 8.09 -6.88 -12.70
N GLY A 105 7.35 -6.19 -11.82
CA GLY A 105 6.53 -5.02 -12.16
C GLY A 105 5.09 -5.34 -12.53
N GLY A 106 4.66 -6.59 -12.37
CA GLY A 106 3.27 -7.01 -12.51
C GLY A 106 2.50 -6.96 -11.19
N PHE A 107 1.32 -7.54 -11.22
CA PHE A 107 0.51 -7.78 -10.03
C PHE A 107 -0.26 -9.10 -10.15
N ILE A 108 -0.60 -9.69 -9.02
CA ILE A 108 -1.47 -10.87 -8.92
C ILE A 108 -2.77 -10.43 -8.25
N PRO A 109 -3.93 -10.56 -8.92
CA PRO A 109 -5.23 -10.22 -8.31
C PRO A 109 -5.52 -11.16 -7.14
N ILE A 110 -6.03 -10.61 -6.03
CA ILE A 110 -6.50 -11.40 -4.89
C ILE A 110 -7.84 -10.87 -4.39
N THR A 111 -8.59 -11.71 -3.68
CA THR A 111 -9.85 -11.32 -3.04
C THR A 111 -9.59 -10.43 -1.83
N ALA A 112 -10.63 -9.72 -1.35
CA ALA A 112 -10.55 -8.95 -0.11
C ALA A 112 -10.21 -9.85 1.09
N ASP A 113 -10.85 -11.02 1.22
CA ASP A 113 -10.58 -11.95 2.31
C ASP A 113 -9.13 -12.44 2.31
N ALA A 114 -8.58 -12.78 1.14
CA ALA A 114 -7.18 -13.16 1.00
C ALA A 114 -6.23 -12.00 1.32
N ALA A 115 -6.61 -10.76 0.97
CA ALA A 115 -5.85 -9.58 1.32
C ALA A 115 -5.85 -9.35 2.84
N TYR A 116 -7.00 -9.46 3.50
CA TYR A 116 -7.14 -9.26 4.93
C TYR A 116 -6.40 -10.34 5.72
N ALA A 117 -6.49 -11.60 5.30
CA ALA A 117 -5.72 -12.69 5.90
C ALA A 117 -4.21 -12.41 5.84
N ARG A 118 -3.70 -11.95 4.67
CA ARG A 118 -2.28 -11.58 4.54
C ARG A 118 -1.90 -10.33 5.33
N MET A 119 -2.78 -9.34 5.40
CA MET A 119 -2.54 -8.16 6.23
C MET A 119 -2.39 -8.55 7.70
N ARG A 120 -3.23 -9.46 8.20
CA ARG A 120 -3.11 -10.03 9.55
C ARG A 120 -1.87 -10.90 9.73
N GLU A 121 -1.46 -11.64 8.71
CA GLU A 121 -0.19 -12.39 8.74
C GLU A 121 1.01 -11.45 8.89
N VAL A 122 1.00 -10.31 8.19
CA VAL A 122 2.11 -9.35 8.23
C VAL A 122 2.07 -8.51 9.50
N TYR A 123 0.93 -7.91 9.84
CA TYR A 123 0.78 -6.89 10.88
C TYR A 123 0.15 -7.40 12.18
N GLY A 124 -0.38 -8.62 12.20
CA GLY A 124 -1.12 -9.14 13.34
C GLY A 124 -2.39 -8.33 13.64
N PRO A 125 -2.82 -8.27 14.92
CA PRO A 125 -4.05 -7.58 15.32
C PRO A 125 -4.01 -6.06 15.16
N GLU A 126 -2.82 -5.47 14.96
CA GLU A 126 -2.67 -4.04 14.73
C GLU A 126 -3.39 -3.59 13.45
N TRP A 127 -3.42 -4.45 12.43
CA TRP A 127 -4.15 -4.13 11.20
C TRP A 127 -5.66 -4.08 11.40
N ASP A 128 -6.23 -4.96 12.23
CA ASP A 128 -7.66 -4.93 12.52
C ASP A 128 -8.04 -3.61 13.21
N GLN A 129 -7.22 -3.15 14.17
CA GLN A 129 -7.43 -1.87 14.86
C GLN A 129 -7.42 -0.70 13.87
N TRP A 130 -6.44 -0.65 12.95
CA TRP A 130 -6.39 0.38 11.92
C TRP A 130 -7.57 0.29 10.94
N ALA A 131 -7.97 -0.92 10.58
CA ALA A 131 -9.09 -1.13 9.66
C ALA A 131 -10.42 -0.69 10.29
N GLU A 132 -10.62 -0.91 11.59
CA GLU A 132 -11.75 -0.38 12.36
C GLU A 132 -11.69 1.15 12.48
N GLU A 133 -10.51 1.71 12.79
CA GLU A 133 -10.29 3.17 12.91
C GLU A 133 -10.74 3.92 11.65
N ILE A 134 -10.47 3.36 10.46
CA ILE A 134 -10.86 3.97 9.19
C ILE A 134 -12.25 3.53 8.68
N GLY A 135 -12.96 2.70 9.46
CA GLY A 135 -14.29 2.18 9.12
C GLY A 135 -14.31 1.14 7.99
N LEU A 136 -13.18 0.48 7.70
CA LEU A 136 -13.13 -0.63 6.74
C LEU A 136 -13.74 -1.90 7.33
N LEU A 137 -13.44 -2.18 8.60
CA LEU A 137 -14.09 -3.24 9.36
C LEU A 137 -15.05 -2.61 10.37
N SER A 138 -16.15 -3.31 10.64
CA SER A 138 -17.01 -2.95 11.76
C SER A 138 -16.40 -3.50 13.04
N ALA A 139 -16.32 -2.68 14.09
CA ALA A 139 -15.96 -3.17 15.41
C ALA A 139 -16.93 -4.30 15.79
N ALA A 140 -16.38 -5.46 16.15
CA ALA A 140 -17.21 -6.57 16.60
C ALA A 140 -18.03 -6.08 17.80
N THR A 141 -19.35 -5.98 17.64
CA THR A 141 -20.23 -5.66 18.77
C THR A 141 -20.17 -6.85 19.71
N THR A 142 -19.41 -6.73 20.80
CA THR A 142 -19.43 -7.68 21.90
C THR A 142 -20.82 -7.63 22.52
N ARG A 143 -21.76 -8.39 21.98
CA ARG A 143 -23.01 -8.71 22.67
C ARG A 143 -22.63 -9.65 23.80
N GLY A 144 -22.38 -9.08 24.97
CA GLY A 144 -22.22 -9.83 26.20
C GLY A 144 -23.51 -10.63 26.46
N THR A 145 -23.42 -11.95 26.33
CA THR A 145 -24.36 -12.86 26.96
C THR A 145 -24.02 -12.90 28.44
N HIS A 146 -24.71 -12.08 29.23
CA HIS A 146 -24.91 -12.37 30.64
C HIS A 146 -26.07 -13.36 30.73
N GLU A 147 -25.76 -14.60 31.08
CA GLU A 147 -26.68 -15.55 31.71
C GLU A 147 -26.14 -15.90 33.10
#